data_AF-A0A5K1H2C8-F1
#
_entry.id   AF-A0A5K1H2C8-F1
#
_cell.length_a   1.000
_cell.length_b   1.000
_cell.length_c   1.000
_cell.angle_alpha   90.00
_cell.angle_beta   90.00
_cell.angle_gamma   90.00
#
_symmetry.space_group_name_H-M   'P 1'
#
loop_
_entity.id
_entity.type
_entity.pdbx_description
1 polymer ?
#
loop_
_entity_poly.entity_id
_entity_poly.type
_entity_poly.pdbx_seq_one_letter_code
_entity_poly.pdbx_strand_id
1 'polypeptide(L)' 'WVQIGGADSATVKARLAIDNASIQCVGNVVAQRGCWSFLKGGFVPDSSTPYAVLFFQ' A
#
# COMPACT_ATOMS: atom_id res chain seq x y z
N TRP A 1 -6.58 -5.38 3.39
CA TRP A 1 -7.85 -4.63 3.43
C TRP A 1 -7.59 -3.31 4.12
N VAL A 2 -8.24 -2.23 3.70
CA VAL A 2 -8.10 -0.89 4.30
C VAL A 2 -9.48 -0.26 4.51
N GLN A 3 -9.60 0.62 5.50
CA GLN A 3 -10.79 1.43 5.76
C GLN A 3 -10.32 2.86 6.09
N ILE A 4 -11.05 3.87 5.60
CA ILE A 4 -10.77 5.28 5.87
C ILE A 4 -11.85 5.88 6.76
N GLY A 5 -11.45 6.82 7.63
CA GLY A 5 -12.37 7.56 8.51
C GLY A 5 -12.55 9.04 8.14
N GLY A 6 -11.55 9.65 7.50
CA GLY A 6 -11.51 11.11 7.28
C GLY A 6 -12.35 11.59 6.10
N ALA A 7 -12.04 11.17 4.88
CA ALA A 7 -12.74 11.57 3.65
C ALA A 7 -13.87 10.61 3.28
N ASP A 8 -14.86 11.05 2.50
CA ASP A 8 -15.95 10.19 1.99
C ASP A 8 -15.41 9.10 1.04
N SER A 9 -14.40 9.45 0.24
CA SER A 9 -13.61 8.51 -0.53
C SER A 9 -12.16 8.99 -0.64
N ALA A 10 -11.21 8.06 -0.74
CA ALA A 10 -9.81 8.37 -0.96
C ALA A 10 -9.13 7.28 -1.78
N THR A 11 -8.18 7.67 -2.63
CA THR A 11 -7.27 6.71 -3.27
C THR A 11 -6.17 6.39 -2.28
N VAL A 12 -6.13 5.14 -1.81
CA VAL A 12 -5.05 4.63 -0.95
C VAL A 12 -4.06 3.88 -1.82
N LYS A 13 -2.78 4.27 -1.74
CA LYS A 13 -1.68 3.58 -2.42
C LYS A 13 -0.83 2.84 -1.40
N ALA A 14 -0.63 1.55 -1.62
CA ALA A 14 0.38 0.79 -0.90
C ALA A 14 1.72 0.96 -1.61
N ARG A 15 2.72 1.42 -0.86
CA ARG A 15 4.07 1.64 -1.36
C ARG A 15 5.06 0.84 -0.52
N LEU A 16 6.08 0.30 -1.17
CA LEU A 16 7.08 -0.55 -0.57
C LEU A 16 8.46 0.07 -0.73
N ALA A 17 9.20 0.14 0.36
CA ALA A 17 10.64 0.37 0.37
C ALA A 17 11.34 -0.94 0.77
N ILE A 18 12.32 -1.35 -0.04
CA ILE A 18 13.20 -2.49 0.24
C ILE A 18 14.60 -1.91 0.40
N ASP A 19 15.22 -2.04 1.57
CA ASP A 19 16.50 -1.39 1.92
C ASP A 19 16.54 0.12 1.54
N ASN A 20 17.63 0.54 0.87
CA ASN A 20 17.86 1.88 0.33
C ASN A 20 17.36 2.02 -1.13
N ALA A 21 16.57 1.06 -1.62
CA ALA A 21 16.07 1.09 -2.99
C ALA A 21 14.93 2.12 -3.15
N SER A 22 14.60 2.40 -4.41
CA SER A 22 13.49 3.27 -4.77
C SER A 22 12.16 2.76 -4.20
N ILE A 23 11.34 3.68 -3.70
CA ILE A 23 9.98 3.38 -3.25
C ILE A 23 9.10 3.02 -4.45
N GLN A 24 8.53 1.81 -4.45
CA GLN A 24 7.64 1.33 -5.50
C GLN A 24 6.18 1.31 -5.04
N CYS A 25 5.25 1.54 -5.97
CA CYS A 25 3.81 1.37 -5.72
C CYS A 25 3.45 -0.09 -5.98
N VAL A 26 2.98 -0.80 -4.95
CA VAL A 26 2.72 -2.24 -5.01
C VAL A 26 1.23 -2.58 -5.06
N GLY A 27 0.36 -1.59 -4.86
CA GLY A 27 -1.08 -1.76 -4.99
C GLY A 27 -1.84 -0.46 -4.74
N ASN A 28 -3.11 -0.45 -5.12
CA ASN A 28 -4.00 0.67 -4.86
C ASN A 28 -5.44 0.21 -4.65
N VAL A 29 -6.26 1.12 -4.10
CA VAL A 29 -7.70 0.98 -4.02
C VAL A 29 -8.34 2.35 -3.82
N VAL A 30 -9.56 2.51 -4.32
CA VAL A 30 -10.43 3.61 -3.90
C VAL A 30 -11.22 3.13 -2.69
N ALA A 31 -10.87 3.63 -1.51
CA ALA A 31 -11.55 3.32 -0.26
C ALA A 31 -12.68 4.32 0.00
N GLN A 32 -13.78 3.83 0.58
CA GLN A 32 -14.91 4.66 1.01
C GLN A 32 -14.97 4.74 2.54
N ARG A 33 -15.51 5.84 3.07
CA ARG A 33 -15.65 6.03 4.51
C ARG A 33 -16.47 4.89 5.12
N GLY A 34 -15.94 4.26 6.17
CA GLY A 34 -16.67 3.25 6.92
C GLY A 34 -16.79 1.88 6.22
N CYS A 35 -16.29 1.71 5.00
CA CYS A 35 -16.28 0.43 4.30
C CYS A 35 -14.87 -0.17 4.25
N TRP A 36 -14.76 -1.48 4.43
CA TRP A 36 -13.53 -2.21 4.13
C TRP A 36 -13.38 -2.38 2.61
N SER A 37 -12.23 -1.98 2.08
CA SER A 37 -11.90 -2.14 0.66
C SER A 37 -10.69 -3.04 0.49
N PHE A 38 -10.76 -3.91 -0.51
CA PHE A 38 -9.67 -4.82 -0.84
C PHE A 38 -8.60 -4.07 -1.64
N LEU A 39 -7.42 -3.89 -1.06
CA LEU A 39 -6.28 -3.29 -1.74
C LEU A 39 -5.62 -4.35 -2.63
N LYS A 40 -5.78 -4.21 -3.95
CA LYS A 40 -5.25 -5.16 -4.94
C LYS A 40 -3.84 -4.75 -5.33
N GLY A 41 -2.95 -5.74 -5.39
CA GLY A 41 -1.53 -5.50 -5.63
C GLY A 41 -0.66 -6.71 -5.32
N GLY A 42 0.64 -6.54 -5.44
CA GLY A 42 1.66 -7.53 -5.14
C GLY A 42 3.06 -7.00 -5.44
N PHE A 43 4.06 -7.64 -4.86
CA PHE A 43 5.47 -7.39 -5.14
C PHE A 43 6.25 -8.69 -4.99
N VAL A 44 7.42 -8.74 -5.63
CA VAL A 44 8.41 -9.80 -5.44
C VAL A 44 9.72 -9.10 -5.09
N PRO A 45 10.33 -9.37 -3.93
CA PRO A 45 11.65 -8.86 -3.61
C PRO A 45 12.67 -9.39 -4.63
N ASP A 46 13.52 -8.50 -5.14
CA ASP A 46 14.59 -8.84 -6.09
C ASP A 46 15.88 -9.31 -5.38
N SER A 47 15.96 -9.14 -4.06
CA SER A 47 17.18 -9.28 -3.26
C SER A 47 16.91 -10.02 -1.95
N SER A 48 17.95 -10.61 -1.36
CA SER A 48 17.91 -11.33 -0.07
C SER A 48 17.80 -10.38 1.14
N THR A 49 17.09 -9.29 0.96
CA THR A 49 16.96 -8.21 1.91
C THR A 49 16.24 -8.68 3.19
N PRO A 50 16.77 -8.35 4.39
CA PRO A 50 16.16 -8.81 5.64
C PRO A 50 14.83 -8.14 6.00
N TYR A 51 14.49 -6.98 5.42
CA TYR A 51 13.24 -6.28 5.73
C TYR A 51 12.69 -5.44 4.57
N ALA A 52 11.36 -5.33 4.51
CA ALA A 52 10.68 -4.40 3.61
C ALA A 52 9.66 -3.58 4.40
N VAL A 53 9.55 -2.30 4.09
CA VAL A 53 8.63 -1.37 4.76
C VAL A 53 7.46 -1.07 3.83
N LEU A 54 6.25 -1.44 4.27
CA LEU A 54 5.01 -1.13 3.59
C LEU A 54 4.36 0.10 4.22
N PHE A 55 4.02 1.10 3.41
CA PHE A 55 3.33 2.31 3.85
C PHE A 55 2.16 2.66 2.95
N PHE A 56 1.19 3.35 3.54
CA PHE A 56 -0.02 3.81 2.85
C PHE A 56 0.06 5.32 2.64
N GLN A 57 -0.26 5.76 1.42
CA GLN A 57 -0.38 7.17 1.02
C GLN A 57 -1.79 7.45 0.51
#